data_AF-A0A7V0V1R2-F1
#
_entry.id   AF-A0A7V0V1R2-F1
#
_cell.length_a   1.000
_cell.length_b   1.000
_cell.length_c   1.000
_cell.angle_alpha   90.00
_cell.angle_beta   90.00
_cell.angle_gamma   90.00
#
_symmetry.space_group_name_H-M   'P 1'
#
loop_
_entity.id
_entity.type
_entity.pdbx_description
1 polymer ?
#
loop_
_entity_poly.entity_id
_entity_poly.type
_entity_poly.pdbx_seq_one_letter_code
_entity_poly.pdbx_strand_id
1 'polypeptide(L)'
;MLLLLLMLDDARWLDRVAQAWSDLGIRGIHMLESVGCRAPGPVEAQRAPAGMLSFTRLFTAGRYCQALLLAPVASADLAERAAEEVTRVIGPWSERPAAMMFALPAAAWWGAVLGEGREAEGRAQAEAGPGGA
;
A
#
# COMPACT_ATOMS: atom_id res chain seq x y z
N MET A 1 10.51 -14.90 5.72
CA MET A 1 10.56 -13.44 5.88
C MET A 1 10.66 -12.79 4.51
N LEU A 2 9.78 -11.83 4.23
CA LEU A 2 9.69 -11.13 2.96
C LEU A 2 9.61 -9.62 3.22
N LEU A 3 10.11 -8.82 2.29
CA LEU A 3 9.85 -7.39 2.22
C LEU A 3 8.71 -7.17 1.22
N LEU A 4 7.59 -6.66 1.72
CA LEU A 4 6.54 -6.13 0.86
C LEU A 4 6.97 -4.79 0.30
N LEU A 5 6.82 -4.63 -1.00
CA LEU A 5 7.04 -3.39 -1.72
C LEU A 5 5.80 -3.12 -2.58
N LEU A 6 5.00 -2.15 -2.17
CA LEU A 6 3.77 -1.74 -2.87
C LEU A 6 3.97 -0.34 -3.46
N MET A 7 3.87 -0.25 -4.78
CA MET A 7 3.80 1.02 -5.50
C MET A 7 2.35 1.32 -5.86
N LEU A 8 1.92 2.54 -5.54
CA LEU A 8 0.60 3.08 -5.83
C LEU A 8 0.75 4.27 -6.80
N ASP A 9 -0.21 4.39 -7.70
CA ASP A 9 -0.33 5.47 -8.69
C ASP A 9 -0.96 6.75 -8.11
N ASP A 10 -1.61 6.63 -6.95
CA ASP A 10 -2.31 7.70 -6.25
C ASP A 10 -2.04 7.61 -4.74
N ALA A 11 -1.31 8.59 -4.23
CA ALA A 11 -0.91 8.67 -2.82
C ALA A 11 -2.10 8.81 -1.85
N ARG A 12 -3.32 9.12 -2.32
CA ARG A 12 -4.51 9.19 -1.44
C ARG A 12 -4.90 7.85 -0.83
N TRP A 13 -4.42 6.73 -1.40
CA TRP A 13 -4.68 5.39 -0.89
C TRP A 13 -3.69 4.93 0.17
N LEU A 14 -2.59 5.65 0.33
CA LEU A 14 -1.43 5.23 1.12
C LEU A 14 -1.81 4.99 2.59
N ASP A 15 -2.50 5.95 3.21
CA ASP A 15 -2.98 5.82 4.60
C ASP A 15 -3.97 4.67 4.78
N ARG A 16 -4.90 4.50 3.83
CA ARG A 16 -5.92 3.45 3.92
C ARG A 16 -5.31 2.06 3.80
N VAL A 17 -4.36 1.90 2.88
CA VAL A 17 -3.66 0.62 2.70
C VAL A 17 -2.77 0.33 3.90
N ALA A 18 -2.04 1.34 4.40
CA ALA A 18 -1.22 1.19 5.59
C ALA A 18 -2.06 0.78 6.81
N GLN A 19 -3.24 1.39 6.99
CA GLN A 19 -4.16 0.99 8.04
C GLN A 19 -4.65 -0.45 7.85
N ALA A 20 -5.06 -0.85 6.64
CA ALA A 20 -5.50 -2.22 6.37
C ALA A 20 -4.40 -3.26 6.65
N TRP A 21 -3.15 -2.95 6.31
CA TRP A 21 -2.00 -3.78 6.67
C TRP A 21 -1.78 -3.82 8.18
N SER A 22 -1.90 -2.69 8.87
CA SER A 22 -1.82 -2.63 10.34
C SER A 22 -2.90 -3.49 11.00
N ASP A 23 -4.14 -3.45 10.49
CA ASP A 23 -5.27 -4.24 10.98
C ASP A 23 -5.06 -5.75 10.74
N LEU A 24 -4.28 -6.10 9.71
CA LEU A 24 -3.86 -7.48 9.43
C LEU A 24 -2.75 -7.97 10.37
N GLY A 25 -2.19 -7.07 11.18
CA GLY A 25 -1.09 -7.33 12.11
C GLY A 25 0.29 -7.01 11.54
N ILE A 26 0.39 -6.45 10.34
CA ILE A 26 1.68 -6.04 9.74
C ILE A 26 2.17 -4.78 10.45
N ARG A 27 3.39 -4.84 11.00
CA ARG A 27 4.04 -3.73 11.70
C ARG A 27 5.28 -3.25 10.94
N GLY A 28 5.82 -2.10 11.34
CA GLY A 28 7.02 -1.54 10.71
C GLY A 28 6.77 -1.08 9.27
N ILE A 29 5.58 -0.54 9.01
CA ILE A 29 5.20 0.00 7.70
C ILE A 29 5.95 1.33 7.51
N HIS A 30 6.68 1.44 6.41
CA HIS A 30 7.37 2.67 6.00
C HIS A 30 6.74 3.22 4.73
N MET A 31 6.55 4.54 4.70
CA MET A 31 5.94 5.26 3.59
C MET A 31 6.99 6.14 2.93
N LEU A 32 7.07 6.08 1.61
CA LEU A 32 7.87 6.99 0.79
C LEU A 32 6.93 7.67 -0.21
N GLU A 33 6.59 8.91 0.09
CA GLU A 33 5.88 9.79 -0.82
C GLU A 33 6.92 10.42 -1.77
N SER A 34 6.72 10.33 -3.09
CA SER A 34 7.60 10.89 -4.15
C SER A 34 8.68 9.96 -4.72
N VAL A 35 8.28 8.83 -5.33
CA VAL A 35 9.15 8.08 -6.28
C VAL A 35 9.07 8.58 -7.72
N GLY A 36 8.19 9.54 -8.02
CA GLY A 36 8.12 10.19 -9.33
C GLY A 36 6.79 10.89 -9.51
N CYS A 37 6.83 12.21 -9.70
CA CYS A 37 5.64 12.99 -10.03
C CYS A 37 5.63 13.21 -11.55
N ARG A 38 4.78 12.47 -12.28
CA ARG A 38 4.64 12.67 -13.72
C ARG A 38 3.64 13.80 -13.95
N ALA A 39 4.00 14.77 -14.79
CA ALA A 39 3.01 15.68 -15.34
C ALA A 39 2.03 14.88 -16.22
N PRO A 40 0.74 15.23 -16.26
CA PRO A 40 -0.21 14.58 -17.16
C PRO A 40 0.31 14.65 -18.59
N GLY A 41 0.25 13.52 -19.31
CA GLY A 41 0.72 13.43 -20.69
C GLY A 41 -0.06 14.37 -21.62
N PRO A 42 0.47 14.67 -22.82
CA PRO A 42 -0.13 15.63 -23.75
C PRO A 42 -1.58 15.31 -24.16
N VAL A 43 -2.03 14.07 -23.98
CA VAL A 43 -3.38 13.61 -24.32
C VAL A 43 -4.46 14.14 -23.35
N GLU A 44 -4.16 14.27 -22.05
CA GLU A 44 -5.10 14.84 -21.07
C GLU A 44 -5.15 16.37 -21.11
N ALA A 45 -4.05 17.00 -21.53
CA ALA A 45 -3.97 18.45 -21.72
C ALA A 45 -4.84 18.99 -22.87
N GLN A 46 -5.30 18.11 -23.78
CA GLN A 46 -6.10 18.47 -24.96
C GLN A 46 -7.62 18.51 -24.72
N ARG A 47 -8.12 18.07 -23.56
CA ARG A 47 -9.56 18.14 -23.22
C ARG A 47 -9.99 19.48 -22.60
N ALA A 48 -9.07 20.44 -22.42
CA ALA A 48 -9.44 21.76 -21.96
C ALA A 48 -10.17 22.52 -23.09
N PRO A 49 -11.38 23.08 -22.85
CA PRO A 49 -12.10 23.83 -23.86
C PRO A 49 -11.25 24.98 -24.39
N ALA A 50 -11.23 25.13 -25.72
CA ALA A 50 -10.51 26.15 -26.46
C ALA A 50 -11.04 27.55 -26.08
N GLY A 51 -10.56 28.09 -24.96
CA GLY A 51 -11.02 29.37 -24.41
C GLY A 51 -10.49 29.71 -23.01
N MET A 52 -10.04 28.72 -22.22
CA MET A 52 -9.47 28.95 -20.87
C MET A 52 -7.97 28.60 -20.81
N LEU A 53 -7.15 29.26 -21.64
CA LEU A 53 -5.75 28.83 -21.85
C LEU A 53 -4.66 29.57 -21.05
N SER A 54 -4.96 30.46 -20.09
CA SER A 54 -3.88 31.29 -19.50
C SER A 54 -3.56 31.12 -18.01
N PHE A 55 -4.43 30.55 -17.17
CA PHE A 55 -4.12 30.41 -15.73
C PHE A 55 -4.33 29.01 -15.17
N THR A 56 -5.20 28.20 -15.75
CA THR A 56 -5.43 26.79 -15.35
C THR A 56 -4.18 25.93 -15.56
N ARG A 57 -3.29 26.25 -16.50
CA ARG A 57 -2.02 25.53 -16.67
C ARG A 57 -0.99 25.79 -15.56
N LEU A 58 -1.10 26.90 -14.82
CA LEU A 58 -0.23 27.23 -13.69
C LEU A 58 -0.68 26.52 -12.40
N PHE A 59 -1.98 26.21 -12.28
CA PHE A 59 -2.58 25.64 -11.06
C PHE A 59 -3.14 24.22 -11.25
N THR A 60 -3.15 23.67 -12.46
CA THR A 60 -3.76 22.37 -12.80
C THR A 60 -2.81 21.51 -13.61
N ALA A 61 -1.58 21.34 -13.13
CA ALA A 61 -0.78 20.17 -13.47
C ALA A 61 -0.90 19.21 -12.28
N GLY A 62 -2.01 18.47 -12.21
CA GLY A 62 -2.21 17.40 -11.25
C GLY A 62 -1.06 16.41 -11.39
N ARG A 63 -0.05 16.55 -10.53
CA ARG A 63 1.09 15.65 -10.50
C ARG A 63 0.58 14.32 -9.97
N TYR A 64 0.60 13.28 -10.79
CA TYR A 64 0.43 11.92 -10.31
C TYR A 64 1.76 11.52 -9.68
N CYS A 65 1.82 11.62 -8.35
CA CYS A 65 3.00 11.23 -7.59
C CYS A 65 2.82 9.78 -7.15
N GLN A 66 3.74 8.93 -7.59
CA GLN A 66 3.78 7.55 -7.13
C GLN A 66 4.16 7.51 -5.64
N ALA A 67 3.47 6.63 -4.93
CA ALA A 67 3.66 6.37 -3.51
C ALA A 67 4.20 4.96 -3.32
N LEU A 68 5.15 4.80 -2.39
CA LEU A 68 5.71 3.50 -2.06
C LEU A 68 5.46 3.15 -0.59
N LEU A 69 4.95 1.94 -0.36
CA LEU A 69 4.76 1.32 0.93
C LEU A 69 5.72 0.13 1.06
N LEU A 70 6.46 0.10 2.16
CA LEU A 70 7.39 -0.97 2.50
C LEU A 70 6.99 -1.58 3.84
N ALA A 71 6.95 -2.91 3.93
CA ALA A 71 6.69 -3.57 5.20
C ALA A 71 7.36 -4.95 5.29
N PRO A 72 8.02 -5.29 6.41
CA PRO A 72 8.49 -6.65 6.65
C PRO A 72 7.33 -7.57 7.01
N VAL A 73 7.32 -8.79 6.46
CA VAL A 73 6.34 -9.84 6.81
C VAL A 73 7.02 -11.18 7.08
N ALA A 74 6.43 -11.97 7.99
CA ALA A 74 7.01 -13.23 8.43
C ALA A 74 6.92 -14.34 7.37
N SER A 75 5.79 -14.43 6.65
CA SER A 75 5.46 -15.53 5.73
C SER A 75 4.91 -15.05 4.39
N ALA A 76 4.87 -15.97 3.42
CA ALA A 76 4.20 -15.76 2.14
C ALA A 76 2.67 -15.65 2.29
N ASP A 77 2.08 -16.44 3.20
CA ASP A 77 0.63 -16.36 3.46
C ASP A 77 0.20 -14.97 3.94
N LEU A 78 1.00 -14.33 4.80
CA LEU A 78 0.73 -12.95 5.23
C LEU A 78 0.91 -11.95 4.08
N ALA A 79 1.84 -12.20 3.16
CA ALA A 79 2.03 -11.40 1.95
C ALA A 79 0.84 -11.50 0.99
N GLU A 80 0.29 -12.70 0.80
CA GLU A 80 -0.89 -12.93 -0.04
C GLU A 80 -2.12 -12.23 0.53
N ARG A 81 -2.38 -12.40 1.84
CA ARG A 81 -3.45 -11.68 2.55
C ARG A 81 -3.28 -10.16 2.47
N ALA A 82 -2.05 -9.66 2.53
CA ALA A 82 -1.77 -8.24 2.36
C ALA A 82 -2.14 -7.74 0.95
N ALA A 83 -1.93 -8.54 -0.10
CA ALA A 83 -2.33 -8.22 -1.47
C ALA A 83 -3.85 -8.24 -1.67
N GLU A 84 -4.55 -9.18 -1.01
CA GLU A 84 -6.02 -9.20 -0.97
C GLU A 84 -6.59 -7.96 -0.29
N GLU A 85 -6.01 -7.54 0.83
CA GLU A 85 -6.40 -6.32 1.54
C GLU A 85 -6.18 -5.06 0.69
N VAL A 86 -5.07 -4.99 -0.06
CA VAL A 86 -4.88 -3.89 -1.03
C VAL A 86 -6.02 -3.88 -2.05
N THR A 87 -6.35 -5.04 -2.62
CA THR A 87 -7.43 -5.19 -3.60
C THR A 87 -8.78 -4.72 -3.03
N ARG A 88 -9.06 -5.05 -1.76
CA ARG A 88 -10.26 -4.60 -1.05
C ARG A 88 -10.32 -3.08 -0.86
N VAL A 89 -9.18 -2.43 -0.63
CA VAL A 89 -9.09 -0.99 -0.35
C VAL A 89 -9.11 -0.15 -1.63
N ILE A 90 -8.36 -0.54 -2.67
CA ILE A 90 -8.14 0.31 -3.86
C ILE A 90 -8.85 -0.19 -5.12
N GLY A 91 -9.45 -1.39 -5.07
CA GLY A 91 -10.08 -2.06 -6.20
C GLY A 91 -9.17 -3.10 -6.89
N PRO A 92 -9.65 -3.74 -7.97
CA PRO A 92 -8.93 -4.80 -8.67
C PRO A 92 -7.66 -4.27 -9.36
N TRP A 93 -6.58 -5.04 -9.32
CA TRP A 93 -5.29 -4.70 -9.94
C TRP A 93 -5.39 -4.40 -11.44
N SER A 94 -6.31 -5.06 -12.15
CA SER A 94 -6.55 -4.86 -13.58
C SER A 94 -6.99 -3.44 -13.94
N GLU A 95 -7.59 -2.71 -12.99
CA GLU A 95 -8.01 -1.32 -13.16
C GLU A 95 -6.92 -0.32 -12.75
N ARG A 96 -5.78 -0.82 -12.26
CA ARG A 96 -4.68 -0.04 -11.70
C ARG A 96 -3.36 -0.40 -12.39
N PRO A 97 -3.19 -0.05 -13.68
CA PRO A 97 -2.05 -0.51 -14.49
C PRO A 97 -0.67 -0.02 -14.00
N ALA A 98 -0.64 0.98 -13.13
CA ALA A 98 0.58 1.52 -12.53
C ALA A 98 0.77 1.13 -11.05
N ALA A 99 -0.20 0.44 -10.45
CA ALA A 99 -0.04 -0.11 -9.11
C ALA A 99 0.54 -1.52 -9.19
N MET A 100 1.49 -1.83 -8.32
CA MET A 100 2.22 -3.09 -8.37
C MET A 100 2.79 -3.43 -7.00
N MET A 101 2.73 -4.70 -6.63
CA MET A 101 3.17 -5.21 -5.34
C MET A 101 4.16 -6.36 -5.54
N PHE A 102 5.23 -6.34 -4.77
CA PHE A 102 6.23 -7.39 -4.72
C PHE A 102 6.36 -7.93 -3.31
N ALA A 103 6.60 -9.23 -3.20
CA ALA A 103 7.07 -9.87 -1.98
C ALA A 103 8.49 -10.39 -2.22
N LEU A 104 9.48 -9.67 -1.69
CA LEU A 104 10.89 -9.92 -1.98
C LEU A 104 11.53 -10.73 -0.84
N PRO A 105 12.20 -11.87 -1.12
CA PRO A 105 12.97 -12.56 -0.10
C PRO A 105 14.16 -11.70 0.31
N ALA A 106 14.32 -11.51 1.62
CA ALA A 106 15.44 -10.76 2.17
C ALA A 106 16.39 -11.71 2.90
N ALA A 107 17.65 -11.68 2.49
CA ALA A 107 18.70 -12.58 2.99
C ALA A 107 19.05 -12.32 4.46
N ALA A 108 18.90 -11.07 4.92
CA ALA A 108 19.17 -10.68 6.30
C ALA A 108 18.31 -9.46 6.69
N TRP A 109 18.04 -9.35 7.99
CA TRP A 109 17.27 -8.25 8.60
C TRP A 109 17.91 -7.85 9.93
N TRP A 110 17.88 -6.56 10.24
CA TRP A 110 18.31 -6.03 11.54
C TRP A 110 17.21 -5.15 12.12
N GLY A 111 16.83 -5.39 13.38
CA GLY A 111 15.82 -4.58 14.08
C GLY A 111 14.39 -4.69 13.54
N ALA A 112 14.08 -5.68 12.69
CA ALA A 112 12.75 -5.84 12.13
C ALA A 112 11.76 -6.33 13.19
N VAL A 113 10.71 -5.54 13.44
CA VAL A 113 9.54 -5.98 14.21
C VAL A 113 8.59 -6.65 13.22
N LEU A 114 8.53 -7.98 13.28
CA LEU A 114 7.63 -8.75 12.42
C LEU A 114 6.24 -8.80 13.04
N GLY A 115 5.25 -8.48 12.22
CA GLY A 115 3.87 -8.80 12.55
C GLY A 115 3.66 -10.31 12.57
N GLU A 116 3.19 -10.85 13.69
CA GLU A 116 2.51 -12.14 13.69
C GLU A 116 1.08 -11.84 13.25
N GLY A 117 0.69 -12.25 12.03
CA GLY A 117 -0.69 -12.10 11.57
C GLY A 117 -1.66 -12.72 12.60
N ARG A 118 -2.95 -12.36 12.52
CA ARG A 118 -4.08 -12.71 13.43
C ARG A 118 -4.19 -14.12 14.05
N GLU A 119 -3.29 -15.05 13.77
CA GLU A 119 -3.13 -16.34 14.45
C GLU A 119 -2.69 -16.20 15.93
N ALA A 120 -1.95 -15.15 16.30
CA ALA A 120 -1.53 -14.94 17.70
C ALA A 120 -2.72 -14.59 18.62
N GLU A 121 -3.74 -13.89 18.11
CA GLU A 121 -4.92 -13.51 18.88
C GLU A 121 -5.87 -14.70 19.12
N GLY A 122 -5.95 -15.62 18.16
CA GLY A 122 -6.68 -16.89 18.33
C GLY A 122 -6.01 -17.86 19.31
N ARG A 123 -4.67 -17.88 19.36
CA ARG A 123 -3.93 -18.72 20.32
C ARG A 123 -4.03 -18.16 21.75
N ALA A 124 -3.95 -16.84 21.91
CA ALA A 124 -4.16 -16.18 23.20
C ALA A 124 -5.59 -16.33 23.74
N GLN A 125 -6.61 -16.32 22.86
CA GLN A 125 -8.00 -16.61 23.27
C GLN A 125 -8.28 -18.10 23.53
N ALA A 126 -7.60 -19.01 22.84
CA ALA A 126 -7.71 -20.45 23.10
C ALA A 126 -7.01 -20.88 24.40
N GLU A 127 -5.91 -20.22 24.79
CA GLU A 127 -5.24 -20.45 26.08
C GLU A 127 -5.96 -19.76 27.26
N ALA A 128 -6.87 -18.82 26.99
CA ALA A 128 -7.72 -18.16 27.99
C ALA A 128 -9.11 -18.82 28.15
N GLY A 129 -9.25 -20.10 27.79
CA GLY A 129 -10.49 -20.86 27.98
C GLY A 129 -10.99 -20.89 29.44
N PRO A 130 -12.30 -21.01 29.68
CA PRO A 130 -12.93 -20.73 30.97
C PRO A 130 -12.70 -21.89 31.95
N GLY A 131 -11.58 -21.86 32.66
CA GLY A 131 -11.31 -22.72 33.81
C GLY A 131 -11.45 -21.92 35.11
N GLY A 132 -12.66 -21.87 35.67
CA GLY A 132 -12.86 -21.24 36.98
C GLY A 132 -14.32 -21.03 37.38
N ALA A 133 -15.04 -22.13 37.65
CA ALA A 133 -16.16 -22.17 38.59
C ALA A 133 -16.23 -23.58 39.21
#